data_AF-A0A8J4WC21-F1
#
_entry.id   AF-A0A8J4WC21-F1
#
_cell.length_a   1.000
_cell.length_b   1.000
_cell.length_c   1.000
_cell.angle_alpha   90.00
_cell.angle_beta   90.00
_cell.angle_gamma   90.00
#
_symmetry.space_group_name_H-M   'P 1'
#
loop_
_entity.id
_entity.type
_entity.pdbx_description
1 polymer ?
#
loop_
_entity_poly.entity_id
_entity_poly.type
_entity_poly.pdbx_seq_one_letter_code
_entity_poly.pdbx_strand_id
1 'polypeptide(L)'
;MPATLFAERLPELELSKEDSEALLELEAVLVAQNLEQYDQLLHCPKKEKAKVASPSSQWHEIRKVENLRIYEERAPVSSETPVMPTTLMLGSVVGDLDDIMYGVVAATDEDERIKERVLQDGAEESKVLRCLVKPSERDPFRQVSVKWQLYSTRDYVCLDTTGFARASMGERVGYSLSHSIAFDGKLPLFDRHSIDRGNRSVCVLYRQRTPNAVECYARGVFDFETKSDPVSNSVALQVIANQWLSHARIVELAHMKKIVCRLKQQVACGEPIVKARKPVTSHHMRREPKRMQGARDEEEFLRTMYPRRFAMSEQDGNLLRELAETLVVHNIQQYNTLLKTKDGFADTRVWKELRRKDGARIYRERSKHNGLPTTPSLLLLGTLKGTVDEIMYGAVTTTDKAIRIKSAYTQDGVINSKVLKELVQPTMDDPFHHVSVKWRLHNNQRDYVSLDATGIAHTVKRERIGYNISHSVAFAQIPGMEKAHGIERGNMSVCSLYHQKSPTTVECYVHQLTVVVKKGNFCCMCLTDAANTDSLGVARDELASSEAYHEICIAKAEDLARASIMQSAVSRRSQINNRSLVSRDSSTM
;
A
#
# COMPACT_ATOMS: atom_id res chain seq x y z
N MET A 1 12.85 23.06 4.36
CA MET A 1 13.42 22.02 5.23
C MET A 1 12.71 20.71 4.87
N PRO A 2 13.41 19.59 4.64
CA PRO A 2 12.75 18.30 4.49
C PRO A 2 11.91 18.02 5.74
N ALA A 3 10.75 17.37 5.60
CA ALA A 3 10.01 16.87 6.75
C ALA A 3 10.92 15.90 7.50
N THR A 4 11.32 16.25 8.72
CA THR A 4 12.14 15.38 9.56
C THR A 4 11.26 14.25 10.09
N LEU A 5 11.53 13.03 9.66
CA LEU A 5 10.91 11.83 10.20
C LEU A 5 11.42 11.63 11.63
N PHE A 6 10.51 11.65 12.60
CA PHE A 6 10.84 11.47 14.02
C PHE A 6 11.29 10.05 14.31
N ALA A 7 10.70 9.06 13.61
CA ALA A 7 11.08 7.65 13.71
C ALA A 7 12.57 7.40 13.38
N GLU A 8 13.14 8.16 12.44
CA GLU A 8 14.56 8.03 12.06
C GLU A 8 15.52 8.50 13.18
N ARG A 9 15.04 9.33 14.12
CA ARG A 9 15.84 9.84 15.24
C ARG A 9 15.85 8.93 16.45
N LEU A 10 15.02 7.88 16.46
CA LEU A 10 14.94 6.92 17.56
C LEU A 10 16.05 5.88 17.43
N PRO A 11 16.80 5.59 18.50
CA PRO A 11 17.79 4.51 18.47
C PRO A 11 17.10 3.14 18.46
N GLU A 12 17.85 2.09 18.11
CA GLU A 12 17.46 0.73 18.48
C GLU A 12 17.54 0.61 20.01
N LEU A 13 16.53 -0.02 20.62
CA LEU A 13 16.43 -0.07 22.07
C LEU A 13 17.20 -1.29 22.60
N GLU A 14 18.35 -1.02 23.21
CA GLU A 14 19.14 -2.02 23.93
C GLU A 14 18.54 -2.29 25.32
N LEU A 15 18.22 -3.56 25.56
CA LEU A 15 17.65 -4.06 26.82
C LEU A 15 18.60 -5.08 27.45
N SER A 16 18.76 -5.00 28.77
CA SER A 16 19.44 -6.08 29.49
C SER A 16 18.59 -7.35 29.48
N LYS A 17 19.20 -8.46 29.92
CA LYS A 17 18.47 -9.71 30.08
C LYS A 17 17.39 -9.58 31.15
N GLU A 18 17.72 -8.91 32.26
CA GLU A 18 16.78 -8.65 33.37
C GLU A 18 15.61 -7.75 32.92
N ASP A 19 15.89 -6.67 32.18
CA ASP A 19 14.86 -5.80 31.62
C ASP A 19 13.93 -6.60 30.69
N SER A 20 14.50 -7.47 29.86
CA SER A 20 13.73 -8.31 28.93
C SER A 20 12.83 -9.31 29.67
N GLU A 21 13.33 -9.94 30.73
CA GLU A 21 12.56 -10.86 31.57
C GLU A 21 11.44 -10.14 32.33
N ALA A 22 11.73 -8.95 32.88
CA ALA A 22 10.73 -8.13 33.58
C ALA A 22 9.59 -7.68 32.64
N LEU A 23 9.90 -7.36 31.38
CA LEU A 23 8.88 -7.03 30.38
C LEU A 23 7.98 -8.21 30.02
N LEU A 24 8.52 -9.43 29.99
CA LEU A 24 7.74 -10.65 29.76
C LEU A 24 6.86 -10.99 30.97
N GLU A 25 7.35 -10.77 32.19
CA GLU A 25 6.54 -10.91 33.40
C GLU A 25 5.41 -9.88 33.44
N LEU A 26 5.71 -8.62 33.08
CA LEU A 26 4.72 -7.56 32.98
C LEU A 26 3.62 -7.88 31.96
N GLU A 27 3.97 -8.40 30.78
CA GLU A 27 3.00 -8.91 29.81
C GLU A 27 2.06 -9.93 30.45
N ALA A 28 2.62 -10.95 31.12
CA ALA A 28 1.83 -12.02 31.72
C ALA A 28 0.85 -11.50 32.78
N VAL A 29 1.30 -10.58 33.64
CA VAL A 29 0.47 -9.94 34.67
C VAL A 29 -0.65 -9.13 34.03
N LEU A 30 -0.34 -8.28 33.06
CA LEU A 30 -1.32 -7.41 32.41
C LEU A 30 -2.38 -8.21 31.63
N VAL A 31 -1.96 -9.27 30.93
CA VAL A 31 -2.88 -10.16 30.22
C VAL A 31 -3.81 -10.87 31.20
N ALA A 32 -3.27 -11.42 32.29
CA ALA A 32 -4.07 -12.10 33.32
C ALA A 32 -5.11 -11.17 33.96
N GLN A 33 -4.71 -9.95 34.33
CA GLN A 33 -5.62 -8.96 34.93
C GLN A 33 -6.75 -8.57 33.97
N ASN A 34 -6.46 -8.35 32.68
CA ASN A 34 -7.49 -8.00 31.70
C ASN A 34 -8.43 -9.17 31.41
N LEU A 35 -7.93 -10.41 31.40
CA LEU A 35 -8.77 -11.60 31.27
C LEU A 35 -9.71 -11.78 32.46
N GLU A 36 -9.24 -11.55 33.69
CA GLU A 36 -10.09 -11.63 34.88
C GLU A 36 -11.25 -10.61 34.81
N GLN A 37 -10.95 -9.36 34.42
CA GLN A 37 -11.97 -8.33 34.24
C GLN A 37 -12.98 -8.69 33.14
N TYR A 38 -12.51 -9.30 32.05
CA TYR A 38 -13.36 -9.78 30.99
C TYR A 38 -14.25 -10.94 31.43
N ASP A 39 -13.71 -11.88 32.21
CA ASP A 39 -14.46 -13.01 32.75
C ASP A 39 -15.56 -12.55 33.72
N GLN A 40 -15.28 -11.57 34.57
CA GLN A 40 -16.30 -10.93 35.42
C GLN A 40 -17.46 -10.37 34.58
N LEU A 41 -17.15 -9.72 33.45
CA LEU A 41 -18.16 -9.22 32.53
C LEU A 41 -18.92 -10.34 31.82
N LEU A 42 -18.25 -11.44 31.43
CA LEU A 42 -18.92 -12.59 30.81
C LEU A 42 -19.91 -13.29 31.74
N HIS A 43 -19.59 -13.40 33.03
CA HIS A 43 -20.42 -14.09 34.02
C HIS A 43 -21.51 -13.19 34.64
N CYS A 44 -21.54 -11.89 34.32
CA CYS A 44 -22.62 -11.00 34.73
C CYS A 44 -24.00 -11.41 34.14
N PRO A 45 -25.08 -11.39 34.94
CA PRO A 45 -26.45 -11.65 34.47
C PRO A 45 -26.85 -10.76 33.29
N LYS A 46 -27.66 -11.27 32.35
CA LYS A 46 -28.14 -10.50 31.17
C LYS A 46 -28.80 -9.15 31.53
N LYS A 47 -29.48 -9.07 32.69
CA LYS A 47 -30.08 -7.82 33.21
C LYS A 47 -29.03 -6.79 33.62
N GLU A 48 -27.84 -7.21 34.03
CA GLU A 48 -26.74 -6.32 34.42
C GLU A 48 -25.85 -5.93 33.23
N LYS A 49 -25.66 -6.82 32.26
CA LYS A 49 -25.09 -6.46 30.95
C LYS A 49 -25.89 -5.36 30.26
N ALA A 50 -27.22 -5.41 30.37
CA ALA A 50 -28.11 -4.36 29.86
C ALA A 50 -27.97 -3.03 30.62
N LYS A 51 -27.47 -3.02 31.87
CA LYS A 51 -27.17 -1.79 32.63
C LYS A 51 -25.95 -1.05 32.08
N VAL A 52 -25.03 -1.70 31.34
CA VAL A 52 -23.92 -0.99 30.66
C VAL A 52 -24.44 -0.07 29.55
N ALA A 53 -25.56 -0.43 28.92
CA ALA A 53 -26.20 0.35 27.86
C ALA A 53 -27.39 1.21 28.34
N SER A 54 -27.61 1.34 29.66
CA SER A 54 -28.72 2.13 30.20
C SER A 54 -28.34 3.61 30.39
N PRO A 55 -29.30 4.56 30.29
CA PRO A 55 -29.03 5.98 30.54
C PRO A 55 -28.44 6.28 31.92
N SER A 56 -28.73 5.42 32.90
CA SER A 56 -28.27 5.46 34.30
C SER A 56 -26.95 4.71 34.54
N SER A 57 -26.26 4.25 33.50
CA SER A 57 -25.01 3.49 33.64
C SER A 57 -23.85 4.36 34.11
N GLN A 58 -22.81 3.75 34.69
CA GLN A 58 -21.51 4.42 34.81
C GLN A 58 -20.84 4.64 33.43
N TRP A 59 -21.35 4.01 32.38
CA TRP A 59 -20.82 4.10 31.02
C TRP A 59 -21.67 5.03 30.13
N HIS A 60 -21.02 5.95 29.44
CA HIS A 60 -21.63 6.82 28.45
C HIS A 60 -21.19 6.41 27.04
N GLU A 61 -22.14 6.00 26.18
CA GLU A 61 -21.81 5.67 24.78
C GLU A 61 -21.40 6.95 24.03
N ILE A 62 -20.14 7.01 23.61
CA ILE A 62 -19.58 8.16 22.90
C ILE A 62 -19.53 7.94 21.39
N ARG A 63 -19.53 6.68 20.94
CA ARG A 63 -19.51 6.34 19.52
C ARG A 63 -20.00 4.93 19.23
N LYS A 64 -20.59 4.76 18.04
CA LYS A 64 -21.02 3.47 17.51
C LYS A 64 -20.81 3.41 16.00
N VAL A 65 -20.14 2.35 15.55
CA VAL A 65 -20.01 2.01 14.12
C VAL A 65 -20.22 0.51 13.98
N GLU A 66 -21.09 0.13 13.04
CA GLU A 66 -21.52 -1.25 12.83
C GLU A 66 -21.95 -1.91 14.16
N ASN A 67 -21.23 -2.95 14.58
CA ASN A 67 -21.49 -3.72 15.79
C ASN A 67 -20.55 -3.36 16.95
N LEU A 68 -19.64 -2.39 16.76
CA LEU A 68 -18.74 -1.89 17.79
C LEU A 68 -19.33 -0.65 18.46
N ARG A 69 -19.26 -0.63 19.79
CA ARG A 69 -19.70 0.49 20.63
C ARG A 69 -18.58 0.87 21.57
N ILE A 70 -18.37 2.17 21.70
CA ILE A 70 -17.33 2.74 22.55
C ILE A 70 -18.00 3.58 23.61
N TYR A 71 -17.60 3.32 24.85
CA TYR A 71 -18.11 3.96 26.03
C TYR A 71 -16.99 4.67 26.78
N GLU A 72 -17.31 5.82 27.35
CA GLU A 72 -16.51 6.53 28.34
C GLU A 72 -17.06 6.23 29.74
N GLU A 73 -16.17 6.03 30.71
CA GLU A 73 -16.56 5.95 32.12
C GLU A 73 -16.89 7.36 32.66
N ARG A 74 -18.11 7.52 33.19
CA ARG A 74 -18.52 8.76 33.85
C ARG A 74 -17.71 8.94 35.13
N ALA A 75 -17.11 10.12 35.28
CA ALA A 75 -16.36 10.45 36.48
C ALA A 75 -17.23 10.26 37.75
N PRO A 76 -16.73 9.56 38.79
CA PRO A 76 -17.44 9.49 40.06
C PRO A 76 -17.55 10.90 40.66
N VAL A 77 -18.72 11.23 41.19
CA VAL A 77 -19.08 12.57 41.68
C VAL A 77 -18.23 13.01 42.91
N SER A 78 -17.29 12.18 43.41
CA SER A 78 -16.66 12.36 44.73
C SER A 78 -15.16 12.04 44.85
N SER A 79 -14.35 11.96 43.78
CA SER A 79 -12.90 11.72 43.92
C SER A 79 -12.07 12.97 43.69
N GLU A 80 -11.36 13.44 44.73
CA GLU A 80 -10.37 14.54 44.66
C GLU A 80 -9.09 14.18 43.88
N THR A 81 -8.95 12.92 43.46
CA THR A 81 -7.85 12.46 42.63
C THR A 81 -8.24 12.49 41.15
N PRO A 82 -7.40 13.04 40.24
CA PRO A 82 -7.66 12.99 38.81
C PRO A 82 -7.63 11.53 38.33
N VAL A 83 -8.80 10.96 38.09
CA VAL A 83 -8.95 9.60 37.55
C VAL A 83 -8.70 9.67 36.05
N MET A 84 -7.69 8.93 35.55
CA MET A 84 -7.48 8.78 34.11
C MET A 84 -8.75 8.19 33.48
N PRO A 85 -9.28 8.79 32.40
CA PRO A 85 -10.53 8.34 31.81
C PRO A 85 -10.39 6.93 31.22
N THR A 86 -11.30 6.06 31.65
CA THR A 86 -11.40 4.70 31.14
C THR A 86 -12.32 4.68 29.91
N THR A 87 -11.84 4.06 28.84
CA THR A 87 -12.64 3.74 27.65
C THR A 87 -12.93 2.24 27.62
N LEU A 88 -14.16 1.89 27.23
CA LEU A 88 -14.60 0.51 27.05
C LEU A 88 -15.11 0.32 25.62
N MET A 89 -14.64 -0.71 24.93
CA MET A 89 -15.19 -1.17 23.65
C MET A 89 -15.92 -2.49 23.86
N LEU A 90 -17.14 -2.56 23.36
CA LEU A 90 -17.91 -3.80 23.29
C LEU A 90 -18.48 -3.97 21.89
N GLY A 91 -18.43 -5.19 21.38
CA GLY A 91 -19.09 -5.51 20.13
C GLY A 91 -18.61 -6.81 19.52
N SER A 92 -18.79 -6.91 18.21
CA SER A 92 -18.31 -8.05 17.44
C SER A 92 -17.90 -7.64 16.04
N VAL A 93 -16.86 -8.27 15.52
CA VAL A 93 -16.42 -8.14 14.13
C VAL A 93 -16.78 -9.43 13.39
N VAL A 94 -17.16 -9.31 12.11
CA VAL A 94 -17.46 -10.47 11.25
C VAL A 94 -16.14 -11.07 10.79
N GLY A 95 -15.90 -12.35 11.09
CA GLY A 95 -14.69 -13.06 10.68
C GLY A 95 -14.31 -14.19 11.62
N ASP A 96 -13.08 -14.66 11.45
CA ASP A 96 -12.43 -15.70 12.24
C ASP A 96 -11.38 -15.10 13.20
N LEU A 97 -11.16 -15.74 14.34
CA LEU A 97 -10.23 -15.29 15.36
C LEU A 97 -8.79 -15.34 14.86
N ASP A 98 -8.40 -16.34 14.08
CA ASP A 98 -7.05 -16.43 13.53
C ASP A 98 -6.80 -15.36 12.46
N ASP A 99 -7.83 -14.96 11.70
CA ASP A 99 -7.76 -13.79 10.82
C ASP A 99 -7.51 -12.52 11.60
N ILE A 100 -8.25 -12.31 12.69
CA ILE A 100 -8.03 -11.14 13.54
C ILE A 100 -6.61 -11.13 14.09
N MET A 101 -6.14 -12.25 14.61
CA MET A 101 -4.81 -12.33 15.19
C MET A 101 -3.69 -12.18 14.15
N TYR A 102 -3.87 -12.69 12.93
CA TYR A 102 -2.95 -12.45 11.81
C TYR A 102 -2.92 -10.99 11.35
N GLY A 103 -4.07 -10.31 11.38
CA GLY A 103 -4.17 -8.87 11.10
C GLY A 103 -3.50 -8.02 12.18
N VAL A 104 -3.67 -8.39 13.45
CA VAL A 104 -3.16 -7.62 14.61
C VAL A 104 -1.65 -7.76 14.80
N VAL A 105 -1.09 -8.96 14.57
CA VAL A 105 0.35 -9.21 14.77
C VAL A 105 1.19 -8.36 13.82
N ALA A 106 2.16 -7.64 14.40
CA ALA A 106 3.07 -6.77 13.67
C ALA A 106 4.42 -6.72 14.40
N ALA A 107 5.40 -7.48 13.91
CA ALA A 107 6.69 -7.64 14.58
C ALA A 107 7.79 -6.73 14.01
N THR A 108 7.53 -6.13 12.84
CA THR A 108 8.49 -5.31 12.09
C THR A 108 7.91 -3.95 11.70
N ASP A 109 8.77 -2.99 11.33
CA ASP A 109 8.35 -1.68 10.81
C ASP A 109 7.52 -1.81 9.52
N GLU A 110 7.79 -2.84 8.69
CA GLU A 110 6.99 -3.10 7.48
C GLU A 110 5.58 -3.55 7.84
N ASP A 111 5.43 -4.41 8.87
CA ASP A 111 4.12 -4.85 9.36
C ASP A 111 3.30 -3.68 9.91
N GLU A 112 3.92 -2.83 10.74
CA GLU A 112 3.27 -1.64 11.31
C GLU A 112 2.82 -0.69 10.19
N ARG A 113 3.67 -0.42 9.20
CA ARG A 113 3.31 0.44 8.06
C ARG A 113 2.14 -0.12 7.24
N ILE A 114 2.04 -1.44 7.09
CA ILE A 114 0.89 -2.08 6.43
C ILE A 114 -0.36 -1.90 7.30
N LYS A 115 -0.26 -2.17 8.60
CA LYS A 115 -1.34 -2.04 9.58
C LYS A 115 -1.92 -0.63 9.59
N GLU A 116 -1.09 0.41 9.73
CA GLU A 116 -1.49 1.81 9.74
C GLU A 116 -2.21 2.22 8.44
N ARG A 117 -1.65 1.83 7.29
CA ARG A 117 -2.23 2.16 5.99
C ARG A 117 -3.61 1.54 5.79
N VAL A 118 -3.79 0.29 6.23
CA VAL A 118 -5.07 -0.40 6.07
C VAL A 118 -6.06 0.05 7.12
N LEU A 119 -5.71 0.07 8.41
CA LEU A 119 -6.62 0.45 9.48
C LEU A 119 -7.00 1.94 9.42
N GLN A 120 -6.07 2.80 8.98
CA GLN A 120 -6.22 4.26 9.04
C GLN A 120 -6.57 4.71 10.47
N ASP A 121 -5.84 4.17 11.43
CA ASP A 121 -6.05 4.31 12.87
C ASP A 121 -5.58 5.67 13.42
N GLY A 122 -4.95 6.49 12.57
CA GLY A 122 -4.53 7.85 12.89
C GLY A 122 -3.06 7.97 13.28
N ALA A 123 -2.30 6.88 13.29
CA ALA A 123 -0.85 6.93 13.49
C ALA A 123 -0.19 7.69 12.32
N GLU A 124 0.70 8.62 12.65
CA GLU A 124 1.44 9.41 11.65
C GLU A 124 2.81 8.79 11.36
N GLU A 125 3.47 8.30 12.41
CA GLU A 125 4.74 7.58 12.34
C GLU A 125 4.76 6.51 13.43
N SER A 126 5.44 5.39 13.17
CA SER A 126 5.76 4.39 14.18
C SER A 126 7.11 3.74 13.93
N LYS A 127 7.61 3.08 14.99
CA LYS A 127 8.84 2.29 14.94
C LYS A 127 8.81 1.15 15.94
N VAL A 128 9.18 -0.04 15.51
CA VAL A 128 9.50 -1.16 16.39
C VAL A 128 10.90 -0.93 16.96
N LEU A 129 10.97 -0.55 18.24
CA LEU A 129 12.23 -0.23 18.90
C LEU A 129 13.01 -1.48 19.30
N ARG A 130 12.29 -2.53 19.72
CA ARG A 130 12.87 -3.84 20.09
C ARG A 130 11.82 -4.94 20.02
N CYS A 131 12.13 -6.04 19.34
CA CYS A 131 11.32 -7.26 19.37
C CYS A 131 11.91 -8.27 20.36
N LEU A 132 11.21 -8.56 21.46
CA LEU A 132 11.63 -9.49 22.51
C LEU A 132 11.26 -10.93 22.16
N VAL A 133 10.03 -11.12 21.66
CA VAL A 133 9.52 -12.40 21.19
C VAL A 133 9.01 -12.19 19.77
N LYS A 134 9.63 -12.89 18.84
CA LYS A 134 9.22 -12.91 17.43
C LYS A 134 8.16 -14.00 17.21
N PRO A 135 7.25 -13.81 16.24
CA PRO A 135 6.43 -14.90 15.73
C PRO A 135 7.26 -16.12 15.37
N SER A 136 6.75 -17.31 15.67
CA SER A 136 7.39 -18.60 15.37
C SER A 136 6.42 -19.55 14.69
N GLU A 137 6.90 -20.60 14.03
CA GLU A 137 6.00 -21.58 13.40
C GLU A 137 5.01 -22.22 14.41
N ARG A 138 5.45 -22.42 15.66
CA ARG A 138 4.62 -22.98 16.73
C ARG A 138 3.56 -22.00 17.19
N ASP A 139 3.93 -20.72 17.31
CA ASP A 139 3.06 -19.64 17.78
C ASP A 139 3.22 -18.40 16.87
N PRO A 140 2.56 -18.39 15.70
CA PRO A 140 2.81 -17.39 14.65
C PRO A 140 2.12 -16.05 14.90
N PHE A 141 1.22 -15.97 15.88
CA PHE A 141 0.57 -14.72 16.28
C PHE A 141 1.12 -14.18 17.60
N ARG A 142 2.14 -14.85 18.17
CA ARG A 142 2.81 -14.38 19.38
C ARG A 142 3.90 -13.39 19.03
N GLN A 143 3.76 -12.20 19.58
CA GLN A 143 4.74 -11.13 19.43
C GLN A 143 4.81 -10.35 20.75
N VAL A 144 6.02 -10.00 21.17
CA VAL A 144 6.26 -9.09 22.30
C VAL A 144 7.28 -8.08 21.82
N SER A 145 6.93 -6.81 21.75
CA SER A 145 7.83 -5.77 21.27
C SER A 145 7.62 -4.45 21.97
N VAL A 146 8.69 -3.67 22.10
CA VAL A 146 8.59 -2.27 22.47
C VAL A 146 8.44 -1.46 21.19
N LYS A 147 7.37 -0.65 21.11
CA LYS A 147 7.04 0.16 19.93
C LYS A 147 6.90 1.63 20.32
N TRP A 148 7.31 2.50 19.41
CA TRP A 148 7.04 3.93 19.46
C TRP A 148 5.99 4.30 18.41
N GLN A 149 5.02 5.14 18.77
CA GLN A 149 3.98 5.60 17.85
C GLN A 149 3.64 7.07 18.09
N LEU A 150 3.49 7.83 17.01
CA LEU A 150 3.12 9.25 17.01
C LEU A 150 1.70 9.46 16.49
N TYR A 151 0.91 10.21 17.25
CA TYR A 151 -0.43 10.65 16.89
C TYR A 151 -0.52 12.16 17.11
N SER A 152 -0.55 12.95 16.03
CA SER A 152 -0.62 14.40 16.10
C SER A 152 0.45 15.01 17.03
N THR A 153 0.05 15.46 18.23
CA THR A 153 0.93 16.12 19.20
C THR A 153 1.45 15.19 20.28
N ARG A 154 1.20 13.87 20.21
CA ARG A 154 1.61 12.94 21.27
C ARG A 154 2.25 11.69 20.74
N ASP A 155 3.32 11.30 21.40
CA ASP A 155 3.96 10.02 21.15
C ASP A 155 3.82 9.06 22.34
N TYR A 156 3.88 7.77 22.05
CA TYR A 156 3.73 6.71 23.02
C TYR A 156 4.85 5.70 22.84
N VAL A 157 5.44 5.24 23.94
CA VAL A 157 6.37 4.11 23.96
C VAL A 157 5.71 2.98 24.74
N CYS A 158 5.35 1.90 24.06
CA CYS A 158 4.53 0.84 24.64
C CYS A 158 5.15 -0.54 24.49
N LEU A 159 4.91 -1.39 25.50
CA LEU A 159 4.90 -2.84 25.35
C LEU A 159 3.70 -3.21 24.50
N ASP A 160 3.95 -3.57 23.26
CA ASP A 160 2.94 -4.05 22.33
C ASP A 160 3.07 -5.57 22.19
N THR A 161 2.05 -6.28 22.65
CA THR A 161 2.04 -7.76 22.67
C THR A 161 0.77 -8.33 22.07
N THR A 162 0.91 -9.49 21.45
CA THR A 162 -0.19 -10.24 20.84
C THR A 162 -0.01 -11.72 21.11
N GLY A 163 -1.11 -12.46 21.22
CA GLY A 163 -1.06 -13.91 21.39
C GLY A 163 -2.40 -14.49 21.81
N PHE A 164 -2.38 -15.73 22.32
CA PHE A 164 -3.55 -16.39 22.87
C PHE A 164 -3.43 -16.61 24.36
N ALA A 165 -4.57 -16.53 25.03
CA ALA A 165 -4.76 -16.93 26.40
C ALA A 165 -6.02 -17.82 26.54
N ARG A 166 -6.21 -18.38 27.74
CA ARG A 166 -7.39 -19.18 28.08
C ARG A 166 -8.23 -18.45 29.11
N ALA A 167 -9.52 -18.30 28.82
CA ALA A 167 -10.50 -17.81 29.80
C ALA A 167 -10.77 -18.88 30.87
N SER A 168 -11.44 -18.51 31.96
CA SER A 168 -11.83 -19.40 33.08
C SER A 168 -12.59 -20.65 32.67
N MET A 169 -13.37 -20.59 31.58
CA MET A 169 -14.10 -21.74 31.01
C MET A 169 -13.26 -22.57 30.01
N GLY A 170 -11.96 -22.31 29.90
CA GLY A 170 -11.03 -22.97 28.99
C GLY A 170 -11.08 -22.48 27.54
N GLU A 171 -11.96 -21.52 27.23
CA GLU A 171 -12.12 -20.92 25.91
C GLU A 171 -10.85 -20.21 25.45
N ARG A 172 -10.52 -20.33 24.16
CA ARG A 172 -9.39 -19.66 23.53
C ARG A 172 -9.75 -18.19 23.26
N VAL A 173 -8.93 -17.28 23.79
CA VAL A 173 -9.10 -15.83 23.65
C VAL A 173 -7.82 -15.25 23.05
N GLY A 174 -7.93 -14.56 21.91
CA GLY A 174 -6.84 -13.77 21.37
C GLY A 174 -6.71 -12.45 22.12
N TYR A 175 -5.50 -11.94 22.32
CA TYR A 175 -5.28 -10.64 22.97
C TYR A 175 -4.35 -9.74 22.15
N SER A 176 -4.57 -8.43 22.27
CA SER A 176 -3.67 -7.37 21.83
C SER A 176 -3.53 -6.37 22.96
N LEU A 177 -2.33 -6.23 23.51
CA LEU A 177 -2.02 -5.35 24.62
C LEU A 177 -1.05 -4.27 24.14
N SER A 178 -1.32 -3.01 24.47
CA SER A 178 -0.39 -1.89 24.31
C SER A 178 -0.34 -1.11 25.62
N HIS A 179 0.77 -1.24 26.35
CA HIS A 179 0.96 -0.64 27.67
C HIS A 179 2.21 0.23 27.70
N SER A 180 2.09 1.48 28.14
CA SER A 180 3.23 2.41 28.14
C SER A 180 4.31 1.99 29.13
N ILE A 181 5.57 2.09 28.70
CA ILE A 181 6.74 1.81 29.54
C ILE A 181 7.65 3.03 29.52
N ALA A 182 8.16 3.40 30.69
CA ALA A 182 9.19 4.40 30.82
C ALA A 182 10.58 3.77 30.63
N PHE A 183 11.38 4.39 29.75
CA PHE A 183 12.80 4.10 29.62
C PHE A 183 13.59 5.36 29.95
N ASP A 184 13.92 5.54 31.23
CA ASP A 184 14.53 6.75 31.75
C ASP A 184 15.82 7.10 30.99
N GLY A 185 15.77 8.22 30.25
CA GLY A 185 16.91 8.77 29.51
C GLY A 185 17.40 7.98 28.29
N LYS A 186 16.84 6.80 28.00
CA LYS A 186 17.28 5.98 26.84
C LYS A 186 16.66 6.42 25.51
N LEU A 187 15.49 7.07 25.53
CA LEU A 187 14.77 7.50 24.34
C LEU A 187 14.61 9.02 24.31
N PRO A 188 14.76 9.66 23.13
CA PRO A 188 14.59 11.10 23.02
C PRO A 188 13.15 11.52 23.32
N LEU A 189 13.03 12.69 23.94
CA LEU A 189 11.79 13.44 24.01
C LEU A 189 11.76 14.46 22.86
N PHE A 190 10.56 14.74 22.36
CA PHE A 190 10.36 15.64 21.22
C PHE A 190 9.69 16.96 21.63
N ASP A 191 9.83 17.37 22.90
CA ASP A 191 9.22 18.58 23.48
C ASP A 191 9.49 19.85 22.66
N ARG A 192 10.68 19.95 22.05
CA ARG A 192 11.07 21.08 21.17
C ARG A 192 10.22 21.18 19.90
N HIS A 193 9.46 20.13 19.57
CA HIS A 193 8.56 20.04 18.43
C HIS A 193 7.09 20.00 18.84
N SER A 194 6.79 20.34 20.11
CA SER A 194 5.42 20.28 20.67
C SER A 194 4.80 18.88 20.58
N ILE A 195 5.64 17.86 20.79
CA ILE A 195 5.22 16.47 20.89
C ILE A 195 5.43 16.00 22.33
N ASP A 196 4.34 15.66 23.01
CA ASP A 196 4.33 15.26 24.41
C ASP A 196 4.25 13.74 24.56
N ARG A 197 5.13 13.16 25.38
CA ARG A 197 5.10 11.74 25.72
C ARG A 197 3.86 11.43 26.55
N GLY A 198 2.94 10.67 25.96
CA GLY A 198 1.72 10.21 26.62
C GLY A 198 1.88 8.83 27.25
N ASN A 199 1.03 8.56 28.24
CA ASN A 199 0.84 7.22 28.80
C ASN A 199 -0.53 6.67 28.39
N ARG A 200 -0.54 5.40 28.01
CA ARG A 200 -1.73 4.61 27.75
C ARG A 200 -1.55 3.17 28.20
N SER A 201 -2.66 2.54 28.56
CA SER A 201 -2.74 1.09 28.76
C SER A 201 -4.02 0.59 28.12
N VAL A 202 -3.91 -0.16 27.03
CA VAL A 202 -5.03 -0.68 26.27
C VAL A 202 -4.88 -2.18 26.10
N CYS A 203 -5.91 -2.94 26.42
CA CYS A 203 -5.99 -4.37 26.11
C CYS A 203 -7.27 -4.64 25.33
N VAL A 204 -7.14 -5.32 24.20
CA VAL A 204 -8.24 -5.82 23.38
C VAL A 204 -8.22 -7.35 23.44
N LEU A 205 -9.36 -7.93 23.79
CA LEU A 205 -9.61 -9.36 23.85
C LEU A 205 -10.61 -9.75 22.77
N TYR A 206 -10.28 -10.85 22.08
CA TYR A 206 -11.03 -11.38 20.96
C TYR A 206 -11.45 -12.81 21.25
N ARG A 207 -12.76 -13.08 21.20
CA ARG A 207 -13.31 -14.41 21.46
C ARG A 207 -14.20 -14.87 20.32
N GLN A 208 -13.92 -16.04 19.75
CA GLN A 208 -14.79 -16.65 18.74
C GLN A 208 -16.14 -17.02 19.38
N ARG A 209 -17.23 -16.37 18.96
CA ARG A 209 -18.58 -16.69 19.47
C ARG A 209 -19.34 -17.64 18.57
N THR A 210 -19.21 -17.43 17.28
CA THR A 210 -19.73 -18.31 16.22
C THR A 210 -18.68 -18.37 15.11
N PRO A 211 -18.76 -19.31 14.15
CA PRO A 211 -17.75 -19.40 13.08
C PRO A 211 -17.51 -18.12 12.27
N ASN A 212 -18.44 -17.17 12.25
CA ASN A 212 -18.35 -15.92 11.47
C ASN A 212 -18.41 -14.66 12.35
N ALA A 213 -18.30 -14.78 13.67
CA ALA A 213 -18.37 -13.64 14.57
C ALA A 213 -17.38 -13.78 15.73
N VAL A 214 -16.51 -12.78 15.83
CA VAL A 214 -15.55 -12.64 16.93
C VAL A 214 -16.00 -11.49 17.81
N GLU A 215 -16.27 -11.78 19.07
CA GLU A 215 -16.54 -10.77 20.09
C GLU A 215 -15.28 -10.00 20.40
N CYS A 216 -15.43 -8.68 20.49
CA CYS A 216 -14.38 -7.75 20.82
C CYS A 216 -14.73 -7.08 22.16
N TYR A 217 -13.82 -7.21 23.11
CA TYR A 217 -13.82 -6.47 24.36
C TYR A 217 -12.53 -5.68 24.41
N ALA A 218 -12.58 -4.37 24.66
CA ALA A 218 -11.37 -3.62 24.96
C ALA A 218 -11.55 -2.75 26.19
N ARG A 219 -10.51 -2.64 26.99
CA ARG A 219 -10.41 -1.66 28.06
C ARG A 219 -9.14 -0.85 27.90
N GLY A 220 -9.27 0.45 28.08
CA GLY A 220 -8.22 1.41 27.80
C GLY A 220 -8.21 2.51 28.81
N VAL A 221 -7.03 2.90 29.24
CA VAL A 221 -6.80 4.06 30.11
C VAL A 221 -5.80 4.95 29.42
N PHE A 222 -6.09 6.25 29.38
CA PHE A 222 -5.29 7.24 28.68
C PHE A 222 -4.98 8.42 29.60
N ASP A 223 -3.75 8.90 29.51
CA ASP A 223 -3.32 10.14 30.12
C ASP A 223 -3.62 11.31 29.16
N PHE A 224 -4.43 12.29 29.57
CA PHE A 224 -4.76 13.48 28.76
C PHE A 224 -4.06 14.74 29.29
N GLU A 225 -3.65 15.63 28.37
CA GLU A 225 -2.78 16.80 28.61
C GLU A 225 -3.24 17.73 29.74
N THR A 226 -4.55 17.93 29.91
CA THR A 226 -5.05 18.98 30.79
C THR A 226 -5.86 18.42 31.93
N LYS A 227 -5.31 18.47 33.14
CA LYS A 227 -6.05 18.28 34.40
C LYS A 227 -7.19 19.30 34.58
N SER A 228 -7.32 20.30 33.70
CA SER A 228 -8.24 21.44 33.84
C SER A 228 -9.01 21.88 32.57
N ASP A 229 -8.80 21.29 31.39
CA ASP A 229 -9.58 21.61 30.18
C ASP A 229 -10.43 20.40 29.72
N PRO A 230 -11.72 20.35 30.13
CA PRO A 230 -12.61 19.26 29.77
C PRO A 230 -12.94 19.19 28.26
N VAL A 231 -12.78 20.30 27.51
CA VAL A 231 -13.09 20.32 26.07
C VAL A 231 -11.99 19.61 25.28
N SER A 232 -10.72 19.91 25.58
CA SER A 232 -9.57 19.24 24.94
C SER A 232 -9.55 17.74 25.23
N ASN A 233 -9.85 17.33 26.47
CA ASN A 233 -9.96 15.91 26.83
C ASN A 233 -11.09 15.20 26.07
N SER A 234 -12.24 15.86 25.88
CA SER A 234 -13.36 15.32 25.11
C SER A 234 -13.00 15.13 23.62
N VAL A 235 -12.27 16.08 23.03
CA VAL A 235 -11.78 15.98 21.65
C VAL A 235 -10.77 14.84 21.51
N ALA A 236 -9.79 14.75 22.42
CA ALA A 236 -8.81 13.66 22.43
C ALA A 236 -9.48 12.29 22.56
N LEU A 237 -10.49 12.18 23.41
CA LEU A 237 -11.27 10.95 23.56
C LEU A 237 -12.07 10.60 22.30
N GLN A 238 -12.62 11.58 21.57
CA GLN A 238 -13.26 11.33 20.27
C GLN A 238 -12.26 10.83 19.22
N VAL A 239 -11.02 11.30 19.24
CA VAL A 239 -9.94 10.80 18.37
C VAL A 239 -9.62 9.35 18.71
N ILE A 240 -9.43 9.03 19.99
CA ILE A 240 -9.21 7.65 20.47
C ILE A 240 -10.38 6.73 20.12
N ALA A 241 -11.62 7.21 20.28
CA ALA A 241 -12.80 6.46 19.89
C ALA A 241 -12.79 6.14 18.38
N ASN A 242 -12.40 7.10 17.53
CA ASN A 242 -12.25 6.83 16.09
C ASN A 242 -11.13 5.82 15.80
N GLN A 243 -10.00 5.91 16.50
CA GLN A 243 -8.92 4.94 16.41
C GLN A 243 -9.41 3.53 16.77
N TRP A 244 -10.15 3.38 17.86
CA TRP A 244 -10.67 2.07 18.29
C TRP A 244 -11.68 1.49 17.30
N LEU A 245 -12.46 2.31 16.60
CA LEU A 245 -13.34 1.82 15.55
C LEU A 245 -12.61 1.27 14.32
N SER A 246 -11.33 1.57 14.14
CA SER A 246 -10.52 0.93 13.10
C SER A 246 -10.45 -0.59 13.26
N HIS A 247 -10.73 -1.12 14.46
CA HIS A 247 -10.81 -2.56 14.73
C HIS A 247 -11.86 -3.28 13.87
N ALA A 248 -12.89 -2.57 13.38
CA ALA A 248 -13.84 -3.12 12.41
C ALA A 248 -13.17 -3.56 11.09
N ARG A 249 -11.96 -3.06 10.81
CA ARG A 249 -11.20 -3.31 9.57
C ARG A 249 -10.04 -4.30 9.76
N ILE A 250 -9.87 -4.89 10.94
CA ILE A 250 -8.77 -5.83 11.20
C ILE A 250 -8.84 -7.07 10.31
N VAL A 251 -10.04 -7.57 10.01
CA VAL A 251 -10.23 -8.70 9.09
C VAL A 251 -9.87 -8.31 7.64
N GLU A 252 -10.17 -7.06 7.24
CA GLU A 252 -9.70 -6.50 5.96
C GLU A 252 -8.17 -6.49 5.91
N LEU A 253 -7.50 -6.04 6.97
CA LEU A 253 -6.04 -6.07 7.10
C LEU A 253 -5.47 -7.49 6.98
N ALA A 254 -6.07 -8.48 7.63
CA ALA A 254 -5.65 -9.88 7.50
C ALA A 254 -5.71 -10.36 6.04
N HIS A 255 -6.81 -10.06 5.34
CA HIS A 255 -6.94 -10.42 3.93
C HIS A 255 -5.89 -9.72 3.06
N MET A 256 -5.60 -8.43 3.32
CA MET A 256 -4.54 -7.69 2.62
C MET A 256 -3.17 -8.35 2.85
N LYS A 257 -2.83 -8.72 4.09
CA LYS A 257 -1.57 -9.41 4.42
C LYS A 257 -1.45 -10.76 3.69
N LYS A 258 -2.51 -11.57 3.67
CA LYS A 258 -2.53 -12.86 2.93
C LYS A 258 -2.30 -12.68 1.43
N ILE A 259 -2.89 -11.63 0.84
CA ILE A 259 -2.71 -11.35 -0.58
C ILE A 259 -1.27 -10.89 -0.86
N VAL A 260 -0.70 -10.04 -0.01
CA VAL A 260 0.71 -9.64 -0.11
C VAL A 260 1.64 -10.85 0.02
N CYS A 261 1.40 -11.74 0.98
CA CYS A 261 2.18 -12.96 1.18
C CYS A 261 2.16 -13.84 -0.07
N ARG A 262 0.98 -14.11 -0.64
CA ARG A 262 0.87 -14.87 -1.90
C ARG A 262 1.58 -14.21 -3.08
N LEU A 263 1.52 -12.88 -3.19
CA LEU A 263 2.24 -12.15 -4.23
C LEU A 263 3.77 -12.28 -4.04
N LYS A 264 4.26 -12.18 -2.80
CA LYS A 264 5.68 -12.40 -2.47
C LYS A 264 6.13 -13.82 -2.85
N GLN A 265 5.32 -14.83 -2.55
CA GLN A 265 5.58 -16.24 -2.92
C GLN A 265 5.58 -16.46 -4.43
N GLN A 266 4.63 -15.90 -5.17
CA GLN A 266 4.58 -16.01 -6.65
C GLN A 266 5.81 -15.39 -7.33
N VAL A 267 6.26 -14.25 -6.84
CA VAL A 267 7.49 -13.60 -7.32
C VAL A 267 8.72 -14.43 -6.99
N ALA A 268 8.79 -15.01 -5.77
CA ALA A 268 9.89 -15.87 -5.33
C ALA A 268 10.00 -17.18 -6.14
N CYS A 269 8.87 -17.79 -6.50
CA CYS A 269 8.81 -19.08 -7.20
C CYS A 269 8.81 -18.97 -8.73
N GLY A 270 8.78 -17.74 -9.29
CA GLY A 270 8.76 -17.52 -10.74
C GLY A 270 7.46 -17.97 -11.43
N GLU A 271 6.36 -18.11 -10.68
CA GLU A 271 5.07 -18.57 -11.21
C GLU A 271 4.26 -17.42 -11.85
N PRO A 272 3.53 -17.65 -12.95
CA PRO A 272 2.67 -16.63 -13.56
C PRO A 272 1.51 -16.24 -12.63
N ILE A 273 1.28 -14.94 -12.42
CA ILE A 273 0.16 -14.42 -11.61
C ILE A 273 -1.19 -14.94 -12.16
N VAL A 274 -1.82 -15.89 -11.47
CA VAL A 274 -3.08 -16.53 -11.89
C VAL A 274 -4.28 -15.63 -11.58
N LYS A 275 -5.04 -15.25 -12.62
CA LYS A 275 -6.24 -14.39 -12.54
C LYS A 275 -7.41 -15.14 -11.88
N ALA A 276 -7.92 -14.66 -10.74
CA ALA A 276 -8.99 -15.34 -10.02
C ALA A 276 -10.44 -14.81 -10.35
N ARG A 277 -11.41 -15.74 -10.46
CA ARG A 277 -12.84 -15.68 -10.88
C ARG A 277 -13.88 -15.16 -9.84
N LYS A 278 -14.76 -14.30 -10.32
CA LYS A 278 -15.66 -13.42 -9.57
C LYS A 278 -16.86 -14.11 -8.82
N PRO A 279 -17.26 -13.74 -7.57
CA PRO A 279 -18.68 -13.61 -7.16
C PRO A 279 -19.30 -12.18 -7.13
N VAL A 280 -20.64 -12.14 -6.93
CA VAL A 280 -21.62 -11.07 -7.22
C VAL A 280 -21.92 -10.15 -6.03
N THR A 281 -22.11 -8.83 -6.25
CA THR A 281 -22.69 -7.87 -5.26
C THR A 281 -23.70 -6.90 -5.88
N SER A 282 -24.63 -6.40 -5.04
CA SER A 282 -25.71 -5.45 -5.32
C SER A 282 -25.38 -3.99 -4.93
N HIS A 283 -26.13 -3.04 -5.50
CA HIS A 283 -25.86 -1.59 -5.68
C HIS A 283 -26.32 -0.64 -4.56
N HIS A 284 -25.67 0.54 -4.39
CA HIS A 284 -26.34 1.85 -4.29
C HIS A 284 -25.45 3.12 -4.49
N MET A 285 -26.10 4.25 -4.82
CA MET A 285 -25.64 5.51 -5.48
C MET A 285 -25.03 6.62 -4.58
N ARG A 286 -24.32 7.60 -5.19
CA ARG A 286 -23.97 8.93 -4.61
C ARG A 286 -23.89 10.08 -5.65
N ARG A 287 -24.08 11.33 -5.18
CA ARG A 287 -24.28 12.65 -5.87
C ARG A 287 -22.98 13.45 -6.18
N GLU A 288 -23.05 14.46 -7.08
CA GLU A 288 -21.97 15.33 -7.61
C GLU A 288 -21.79 16.74 -6.95
N PRO A 289 -20.63 17.43 -7.09
CA PRO A 289 -20.43 18.86 -6.79
C PRO A 289 -19.94 19.78 -7.96
N LYS A 290 -19.95 21.12 -7.73
CA LYS A 290 -19.98 22.29 -8.67
C LYS A 290 -18.62 22.92 -9.13
N ARG A 291 -18.65 23.79 -10.17
CA ARG A 291 -17.56 24.44 -10.98
C ARG A 291 -16.97 25.78 -10.42
N MET A 292 -15.73 26.14 -10.81
CA MET A 292 -14.97 27.40 -10.50
C MET A 292 -14.71 28.31 -11.74
N GLN A 293 -14.36 29.61 -11.55
CA GLN A 293 -14.30 30.71 -12.54
C GLN A 293 -12.98 31.55 -12.46
N GLY A 294 -12.27 31.83 -13.58
CA GLY A 294 -11.24 32.92 -13.70
C GLY A 294 -9.84 32.54 -14.26
N ALA A 295 -9.28 33.32 -15.21
CA ALA A 295 -8.01 33.02 -15.94
C ALA A 295 -6.72 33.53 -15.28
N ARG A 296 -6.79 34.52 -14.37
CA ARG A 296 -5.61 34.98 -13.61
C ARG A 296 -5.30 34.04 -12.44
N ASP A 297 -6.35 33.43 -11.89
CA ASP A 297 -6.28 32.33 -10.94
C ASP A 297 -5.70 31.06 -11.57
N GLU A 298 -5.87 30.86 -12.89
CA GLU A 298 -5.41 29.67 -13.62
C GLU A 298 -3.87 29.54 -13.67
N GLU A 299 -3.13 30.66 -13.78
CA GLU A 299 -1.66 30.66 -13.85
C GLU A 299 -1.00 30.54 -12.46
N GLU A 300 -1.61 31.11 -11.43
CA GLU A 300 -1.20 30.92 -10.03
C GLU A 300 -1.56 29.50 -9.52
N PHE A 301 -2.74 29.00 -9.89
CA PHE A 301 -3.18 27.61 -9.70
C PHE A 301 -2.21 26.62 -10.35
N LEU A 302 -1.73 26.92 -11.57
CA LEU A 302 -0.74 26.10 -12.26
C LEU A 302 0.64 26.07 -11.57
N ARG A 303 1.06 27.18 -10.94
CA ARG A 303 2.33 27.24 -10.18
C ARG A 303 2.30 26.38 -8.92
N THR A 304 1.12 26.07 -8.39
CA THR A 304 0.94 25.24 -7.19
C THR A 304 0.75 23.74 -7.46
N MET A 305 0.44 23.33 -8.70
CA MET A 305 -0.03 21.96 -9.00
C MET A 305 1.06 20.91 -9.32
N TYR A 306 2.33 21.29 -9.50
CA TYR A 306 3.42 20.32 -9.73
C TYR A 306 4.73 20.81 -9.10
N PRO A 307 5.60 19.89 -8.63
CA PRO A 307 6.85 20.26 -7.95
C PRO A 307 7.77 21.09 -8.85
N ARG A 308 8.34 22.16 -8.30
CA ARG A 308 9.21 23.13 -9.02
C ARG A 308 10.47 22.51 -9.64
N ARG A 309 10.88 21.33 -9.17
CA ARG A 309 11.99 20.53 -9.70
C ARG A 309 11.63 19.06 -9.57
N PHE A 310 11.34 18.41 -10.69
CA PHE A 310 11.29 16.96 -10.76
C PHE A 310 12.72 16.45 -10.95
N ALA A 311 13.32 15.95 -9.87
CA ALA A 311 14.66 15.38 -9.89
C ALA A 311 14.54 13.87 -10.06
N MET A 312 15.31 13.31 -10.99
CA MET A 312 15.27 11.88 -11.27
C MET A 312 16.71 11.43 -11.50
N SER A 313 17.08 10.32 -10.86
CA SER A 313 18.40 9.73 -11.02
C SER A 313 18.56 9.18 -12.45
N GLU A 314 19.80 9.06 -12.90
CA GLU A 314 20.09 8.42 -14.19
C GLU A 314 19.64 6.96 -14.19
N GLN A 315 19.78 6.27 -13.05
CA GLN A 315 19.32 4.89 -12.87
C GLN A 315 17.80 4.76 -13.03
N ASP A 316 17.00 5.63 -12.39
CA ASP A 316 15.54 5.64 -12.56
C ASP A 316 15.17 5.96 -14.01
N GLY A 317 15.92 6.86 -14.65
CA GLY A 317 15.77 7.15 -16.07
C GLY A 317 16.01 5.94 -16.97
N ASN A 318 16.98 5.09 -16.64
CA ASN A 318 17.27 3.86 -17.37
C ASN A 318 16.13 2.84 -17.19
N LEU A 319 15.65 2.66 -15.96
CA LEU A 319 14.52 1.77 -15.66
C LEU A 319 13.24 2.19 -16.39
N LEU A 320 12.96 3.49 -16.49
CA LEU A 320 11.81 3.99 -17.23
C LEU A 320 11.94 3.78 -18.74
N ARG A 321 13.16 3.84 -19.29
CA ARG A 321 13.41 3.52 -20.71
C ARG A 321 13.19 2.03 -20.97
N GLU A 322 13.72 1.16 -20.12
CA GLU A 322 13.51 -0.29 -20.20
C GLU A 322 12.01 -0.66 -20.05
N LEU A 323 11.30 0.02 -19.15
CA LEU A 323 9.85 -0.13 -19.00
C LEU A 323 9.11 0.28 -20.29
N ALA A 324 9.49 1.41 -20.92
CA ALA A 324 8.90 1.83 -22.17
C ALA A 324 9.08 0.78 -23.27
N GLU A 325 10.30 0.25 -23.43
CA GLU A 325 10.61 -0.82 -24.40
C GLU A 325 9.79 -2.09 -24.12
N THR A 326 9.74 -2.52 -22.86
CA THR A 326 8.96 -3.68 -22.43
C THR A 326 7.47 -3.49 -22.76
N LEU A 327 6.91 -2.30 -22.50
CA LEU A 327 5.52 -1.99 -22.83
C LEU A 327 5.27 -2.00 -24.34
N VAL A 328 6.20 -1.52 -25.16
CA VAL A 328 6.10 -1.59 -26.63
C VAL A 328 6.05 -3.04 -27.09
N VAL A 329 7.02 -3.86 -26.67
CA VAL A 329 7.11 -5.27 -27.04
C VAL A 329 5.85 -6.03 -26.62
N HIS A 330 5.42 -5.86 -25.37
CA HIS A 330 4.21 -6.49 -24.84
C HIS A 330 2.96 -6.13 -25.65
N ASN A 331 2.76 -4.84 -25.96
CA ASN A 331 1.57 -4.42 -26.70
C ASN A 331 1.59 -4.86 -28.17
N ILE A 332 2.76 -4.92 -28.81
CA ILE A 332 2.89 -5.51 -30.16
C ILE A 332 2.55 -7.00 -30.14
N GLN A 333 3.01 -7.74 -29.13
CA GLN A 333 2.63 -9.15 -28.96
C GLN A 333 1.12 -9.32 -28.73
N GLN A 334 0.50 -8.47 -27.91
CA GLN A 334 -0.95 -8.48 -27.71
C GLN A 334 -1.73 -8.16 -29.00
N TYR A 335 -1.24 -7.21 -29.80
CA TYR A 335 -1.82 -6.92 -31.12
C TYR A 335 -1.73 -8.12 -32.06
N ASN A 336 -0.57 -8.79 -32.11
CA ASN A 336 -0.35 -9.94 -32.98
C ASN A 336 -1.18 -11.17 -32.58
N THR A 337 -1.52 -11.31 -31.30
CA THR A 337 -2.33 -12.43 -30.77
C THR A 337 -3.83 -12.12 -30.74
N LEU A 338 -4.24 -10.90 -31.12
CA LEU A 338 -5.65 -10.52 -31.15
C LEU A 338 -6.41 -11.34 -32.19
N LEU A 339 -7.36 -12.14 -31.72
CA LEU A 339 -8.29 -12.86 -32.59
C LEU A 339 -9.24 -11.87 -33.28
N LYS A 340 -9.05 -11.71 -34.59
CA LYS A 340 -9.95 -10.97 -35.48
C LYS A 340 -10.88 -11.93 -36.21
N THR A 341 -12.11 -11.51 -36.50
CA THR A 341 -13.02 -12.23 -37.40
C THR A 341 -12.46 -12.23 -38.83
N LYS A 342 -13.03 -13.04 -39.72
CA LYS A 342 -12.65 -13.05 -41.14
C LYS A 342 -12.76 -11.67 -41.80
N ASP A 343 -13.68 -10.84 -41.31
CA ASP A 343 -13.92 -9.48 -41.78
C ASP A 343 -13.02 -8.42 -41.09
N GLY A 344 -12.06 -8.85 -40.25
CA GLY A 344 -11.09 -7.96 -39.60
C GLY A 344 -11.59 -7.27 -38.32
N PHE A 345 -12.75 -7.65 -37.78
CA PHE A 345 -13.31 -7.08 -36.54
C PHE A 345 -12.89 -7.86 -35.31
N ALA A 346 -12.99 -7.24 -34.13
CA ALA A 346 -12.74 -7.94 -32.87
C ALA A 346 -13.75 -9.09 -32.66
N ASP A 347 -13.30 -10.24 -32.14
CA ASP A 347 -14.18 -11.37 -31.84
C ASP A 347 -15.33 -10.94 -30.91
N THR A 348 -16.57 -11.04 -31.42
CA THR A 348 -17.79 -10.61 -30.72
C THR A 348 -18.10 -11.44 -29.47
N ARG A 349 -17.45 -12.59 -29.29
CA ARG A 349 -17.52 -13.39 -28.05
C ARG A 349 -16.74 -12.74 -26.91
N VAL A 350 -15.66 -12.04 -27.23
CA VAL A 350 -14.76 -11.38 -26.27
C VAL A 350 -15.04 -9.88 -26.20
N TRP A 351 -15.51 -9.26 -27.28
CA TRP A 351 -15.64 -7.81 -27.40
C TRP A 351 -17.09 -7.41 -27.70
N LYS A 352 -17.57 -6.36 -27.02
CA LYS A 352 -18.85 -5.72 -27.29
C LYS A 352 -18.57 -4.35 -27.90
N GLU A 353 -18.99 -4.17 -29.15
CA GLU A 353 -18.93 -2.86 -29.80
C GLU A 353 -19.78 -1.86 -29.00
N LEU A 354 -19.17 -0.75 -28.58
CA LEU A 354 -19.82 0.35 -27.88
C LEU A 354 -20.21 1.47 -28.85
N ARG A 355 -19.31 1.77 -29.79
CA ARG A 355 -19.47 2.90 -30.71
C ARG A 355 -18.76 2.60 -32.02
N ARG A 356 -19.32 3.10 -33.11
CA ARG A 356 -18.69 3.14 -34.43
C ARG A 356 -18.73 4.56 -34.96
N LYS A 357 -17.63 5.02 -35.53
CA LYS A 357 -17.54 6.31 -36.19
C LYS A 357 -16.40 6.26 -37.21
N ASP A 358 -16.65 6.73 -38.43
CA ASP A 358 -15.64 6.96 -39.48
C ASP A 358 -14.67 5.78 -39.71
N GLY A 359 -15.20 4.56 -39.80
CA GLY A 359 -14.39 3.35 -40.02
C GLY A 359 -13.64 2.82 -38.77
N ALA A 360 -13.73 3.51 -37.64
CA ALA A 360 -13.25 3.05 -36.34
C ALA A 360 -14.39 2.53 -35.45
N ARG A 361 -14.07 1.53 -34.65
CA ARG A 361 -14.98 0.87 -33.71
C ARG A 361 -14.32 0.79 -32.36
N ILE A 362 -15.03 1.26 -31.34
CA ILE A 362 -14.66 1.12 -29.95
C ILE A 362 -15.41 -0.08 -29.40
N TYR A 363 -14.67 -0.99 -28.81
CA TYR A 363 -15.15 -2.16 -28.14
C TYR A 363 -14.84 -2.04 -26.66
N ARG A 364 -15.77 -2.51 -25.84
CA ARG A 364 -15.50 -2.85 -24.46
C ARG A 364 -15.38 -4.35 -24.38
N GLU A 365 -14.37 -4.82 -23.66
CA GLU A 365 -14.26 -6.24 -23.39
C GLU A 365 -15.56 -6.72 -22.73
N ARG A 366 -16.18 -7.76 -23.30
CA ARG A 366 -17.31 -8.43 -22.67
C ARG A 366 -16.76 -9.06 -21.41
N SER A 367 -17.31 -8.63 -20.27
CA SER A 367 -17.19 -9.42 -19.06
C SER A 367 -17.76 -10.80 -19.37
N LYS A 368 -16.89 -11.81 -19.46
CA LYS A 368 -17.32 -13.20 -19.23
C LYS A 368 -17.98 -13.16 -17.85
N HIS A 369 -19.28 -13.46 -17.80
CA HIS A 369 -20.11 -13.35 -16.60
C HIS A 369 -19.37 -13.93 -15.39
N ASN A 370 -19.40 -13.19 -14.27
CA ASN A 370 -19.26 -13.66 -12.89
C ASN A 370 -19.38 -12.52 -11.82
N GLY A 371 -19.65 -11.25 -12.16
CA GLY A 371 -20.10 -10.25 -11.15
C GLY A 371 -19.07 -9.30 -10.48
N LEU A 372 -17.84 -9.16 -11.00
CA LEU A 372 -16.83 -8.16 -10.55
C LEU A 372 -16.84 -6.89 -11.38
N PRO A 373 -16.41 -5.75 -10.80
CA PRO A 373 -15.85 -4.65 -11.57
C PRO A 373 -14.63 -5.13 -12.37
N THR A 374 -14.72 -5.13 -13.70
CA THR A 374 -13.53 -5.24 -14.56
C THR A 374 -12.99 -3.83 -14.75
N THR A 375 -11.68 -3.62 -14.60
CA THR A 375 -11.03 -2.44 -15.17
C THR A 375 -11.44 -2.37 -16.64
N PRO A 376 -12.21 -1.38 -17.08
CA PRO A 376 -12.78 -1.41 -18.43
C PRO A 376 -11.63 -1.40 -19.43
N SER A 377 -11.39 -2.55 -20.06
CA SER A 377 -10.50 -2.64 -21.21
C SER A 377 -11.30 -2.17 -22.41
N LEU A 378 -10.81 -1.09 -23.01
CA LEU A 378 -11.31 -0.57 -24.26
C LEU A 378 -10.34 -0.97 -25.35
N LEU A 379 -10.89 -1.49 -26.43
CA LEU A 379 -10.18 -1.77 -27.67
C LEU A 379 -10.75 -0.87 -28.75
N LEU A 380 -9.92 -0.11 -29.43
CA LEU A 380 -10.28 0.55 -30.68
C LEU A 380 -9.65 -0.23 -31.82
N LEU A 381 -10.45 -0.60 -32.81
CA LEU A 381 -9.98 -1.07 -34.11
C LEU A 381 -10.58 -0.19 -35.20
N GLY A 382 -9.76 0.23 -36.14
CA GLY A 382 -10.25 1.01 -37.26
C GLY A 382 -9.21 1.23 -38.33
N THR A 383 -9.62 1.97 -39.35
CA THR A 383 -8.72 2.45 -40.39
C THR A 383 -8.80 3.97 -40.46
N LEU A 384 -7.63 4.60 -40.54
CA LEU A 384 -7.44 6.02 -40.71
C LEU A 384 -6.93 6.27 -42.13
N LYS A 385 -7.34 7.39 -42.74
CA LYS A 385 -6.78 7.84 -44.03
C LYS A 385 -5.46 8.57 -43.77
N GLY A 386 -4.46 8.29 -44.60
CA GLY A 386 -3.14 8.90 -44.53
C GLY A 386 -2.03 7.87 -44.38
N THR A 387 -0.88 8.33 -43.89
CA THR A 387 0.31 7.54 -43.64
C THR A 387 0.62 7.43 -42.15
N VAL A 388 1.38 6.41 -41.76
CA VAL A 388 1.87 6.27 -40.38
C VAL A 388 2.68 7.51 -39.98
N ASP A 389 3.43 8.12 -40.90
CA ASP A 389 4.23 9.32 -40.63
C ASP A 389 3.37 10.52 -40.24
N GLU A 390 2.28 10.77 -40.96
CA GLU A 390 1.34 11.86 -40.63
C GLU A 390 0.71 11.66 -39.25
N ILE A 391 0.35 10.42 -38.91
CA ILE A 391 -0.20 10.08 -37.60
C ILE A 391 0.84 10.26 -36.50
N MET A 392 2.06 9.75 -36.72
CA MET A 392 3.14 9.84 -35.73
C MET A 392 3.59 11.28 -35.51
N TYR A 393 3.60 12.11 -36.55
CA TYR A 393 3.83 13.55 -36.43
C TYR A 393 2.82 14.23 -35.49
N GLY A 394 1.54 13.85 -35.57
CA GLY A 394 0.51 14.33 -34.63
C GLY A 394 0.57 13.66 -33.23
N ALA A 395 1.19 12.49 -33.11
CA ALA A 395 1.27 11.75 -31.86
C ALA A 395 2.36 12.28 -30.93
N VAL A 396 3.54 12.60 -31.49
CA VAL A 396 4.73 13.06 -30.78
C VAL A 396 4.48 14.44 -30.19
N THR A 397 4.68 14.54 -28.87
CA THR A 397 4.43 15.78 -28.12
C THR A 397 5.55 15.98 -27.10
N THR A 398 6.58 16.71 -27.51
CA THR A 398 7.80 16.96 -26.70
C THR A 398 7.66 18.16 -25.76
N THR A 399 6.62 19.00 -25.93
CA THR A 399 6.43 20.23 -25.15
C THR A 399 5.01 20.37 -24.61
N ASP A 400 4.85 21.13 -23.52
CA ASP A 400 3.56 21.50 -22.94
C ASP A 400 2.61 22.12 -23.98
N LYS A 401 3.15 22.97 -24.86
CA LYS A 401 2.39 23.61 -25.95
C LYS A 401 1.91 22.57 -26.98
N ALA A 402 2.77 21.64 -27.37
CA ALA A 402 2.41 20.59 -28.32
C ALA A 402 1.31 19.66 -27.76
N ILE A 403 1.38 19.31 -26.47
CA ILE A 403 0.33 18.51 -25.80
C ILE A 403 -1.01 19.26 -25.84
N ARG A 404 -1.02 20.56 -25.49
CA ARG A 404 -2.23 21.39 -25.53
C ARG A 404 -2.80 21.54 -26.93
N ILE A 405 -1.95 21.75 -27.95
CA ILE A 405 -2.39 21.82 -29.35
C ILE A 405 -3.05 20.50 -29.73
N LYS A 406 -2.37 19.37 -29.51
CA LYS A 406 -2.92 18.04 -29.80
C LYS A 406 -4.29 17.85 -29.14
N SER A 407 -4.40 18.15 -27.85
CA SER A 407 -5.66 18.01 -27.10
C SER A 407 -6.80 18.88 -27.66
N ALA A 408 -6.52 20.11 -28.07
CA ALA A 408 -7.53 20.99 -28.65
C ALA A 408 -8.14 20.42 -29.94
N TYR A 409 -7.34 19.75 -30.77
CA TYR A 409 -7.79 19.11 -32.01
C TYR A 409 -8.42 17.74 -31.77
N THR A 410 -7.86 16.91 -30.87
CA THR A 410 -8.38 15.56 -30.58
C THR A 410 -9.59 15.56 -29.65
N GLN A 411 -9.79 16.66 -28.90
CA GLN A 411 -10.84 16.81 -27.89
C GLN A 411 -10.80 15.68 -26.85
N ASP A 412 -9.59 15.30 -26.41
CA ASP A 412 -9.35 14.19 -25.48
C ASP A 412 -9.61 14.53 -23.98
N GLY A 413 -10.04 15.76 -23.70
CA GLY A 413 -10.41 16.23 -22.37
C GLY A 413 -9.23 16.62 -21.47
N VAL A 414 -8.00 16.66 -22.00
CA VAL A 414 -6.87 17.27 -21.29
C VAL A 414 -7.11 18.78 -21.22
N ILE A 415 -7.22 19.30 -20.01
CA ILE A 415 -7.36 20.74 -19.76
C ILE A 415 -6.02 21.37 -19.40
N ASN A 416 -5.09 20.58 -18.86
CA ASN A 416 -3.76 21.05 -18.51
C ASN A 416 -2.71 19.95 -18.63
N SER A 417 -1.46 20.34 -18.87
CA SER A 417 -0.37 19.40 -19.09
C SER A 417 0.99 19.99 -18.82
N LYS A 418 1.92 19.13 -18.39
CA LYS A 418 3.32 19.45 -18.16
C LYS A 418 4.21 18.29 -18.59
N VAL A 419 5.25 18.54 -19.38
CA VAL A 419 6.38 17.63 -19.55
C VAL A 419 7.28 17.80 -18.33
N LEU A 420 7.33 16.77 -17.49
CA LEU A 420 8.06 16.79 -16.22
C LEU A 420 9.54 16.46 -16.43
N LYS A 421 9.82 15.49 -17.30
CA LYS A 421 11.19 15.07 -17.64
C LYS A 421 11.23 14.43 -19.00
N GLU A 422 12.14 14.88 -19.83
CA GLU A 422 12.49 14.20 -21.07
C GLU A 422 13.58 13.16 -20.80
N LEU A 423 13.35 11.93 -21.25
CA LEU A 423 14.25 10.78 -21.14
C LEU A 423 14.98 10.52 -22.44
N VAL A 424 14.28 10.68 -23.57
CA VAL A 424 14.82 10.55 -24.93
C VAL A 424 14.22 11.63 -25.81
N GLN A 425 15.09 12.36 -26.51
CA GLN A 425 14.73 13.42 -27.47
C GLN A 425 14.64 12.84 -28.89
N PRO A 426 13.67 13.30 -29.71
CA PRO A 426 13.69 13.03 -31.14
C PRO A 426 14.96 13.53 -31.81
N THR A 427 15.41 12.81 -32.84
CA THR A 427 16.55 13.20 -33.67
C THR A 427 16.11 13.38 -35.12
N MET A 428 17.01 13.88 -35.98
CA MET A 428 16.73 13.96 -37.42
C MET A 428 16.57 12.57 -38.06
N ASP A 429 17.30 11.57 -37.56
CA ASP A 429 17.26 10.20 -38.08
C ASP A 429 16.09 9.39 -37.51
N ASP A 430 15.65 9.70 -36.28
CA ASP A 430 14.48 9.10 -35.65
C ASP A 430 13.56 10.20 -35.05
N PRO A 431 12.80 10.89 -35.90
CA PRO A 431 12.01 12.06 -35.50
C PRO A 431 10.78 11.70 -34.66
N PHE A 432 10.43 10.42 -34.56
CA PHE A 432 9.27 9.97 -33.80
C PHE A 432 9.62 9.33 -32.46
N HIS A 433 10.90 8.98 -32.24
CA HIS A 433 11.33 8.39 -31.00
C HIS A 433 11.48 9.42 -29.89
N HIS A 434 10.60 9.32 -28.90
CA HIS A 434 10.59 10.20 -27.75
C HIS A 434 10.06 9.46 -26.54
N VAL A 435 10.73 9.64 -25.41
CA VAL A 435 10.34 9.07 -24.13
C VAL A 435 10.39 10.14 -23.07
N SER A 436 9.33 10.30 -22.29
CA SER A 436 9.23 11.37 -21.29
C SER A 436 8.26 11.02 -20.18
N VAL A 437 8.42 11.67 -19.03
CA VAL A 437 7.43 11.70 -17.96
C VAL A 437 6.57 12.94 -18.13
N LYS A 438 5.25 12.77 -18.16
CA LYS A 438 4.27 13.84 -18.33
C LYS A 438 3.21 13.81 -17.25
N TRP A 439 2.76 14.99 -16.86
CA TRP A 439 1.58 15.20 -16.04
C TRP A 439 0.45 15.78 -16.89
N ARG A 440 -0.77 15.27 -16.74
CA ARG A 440 -1.97 15.74 -17.45
C ARG A 440 -3.17 15.81 -16.51
N LEU A 441 -3.88 16.92 -16.55
CA LEU A 441 -5.14 17.14 -15.85
C LEU A 441 -6.31 16.99 -16.82
N HIS A 442 -7.29 16.17 -16.43
CA HIS A 442 -8.52 15.94 -17.18
C HIS A 442 -9.73 16.46 -16.39
N ASN A 443 -10.55 17.26 -17.07
CA ASN A 443 -11.87 17.70 -16.60
C ASN A 443 -11.94 18.27 -15.17
N ASN A 444 -10.83 18.82 -14.62
CA ASN A 444 -10.70 19.31 -13.23
C ASN A 444 -11.05 18.28 -12.15
N GLN A 445 -11.05 16.99 -12.49
CA GLN A 445 -11.42 15.91 -11.57
C GLN A 445 -10.29 14.91 -11.35
N ARG A 446 -9.45 14.71 -12.38
CA ARG A 446 -8.38 13.72 -12.33
C ARG A 446 -7.11 14.20 -12.96
N ASP A 447 -6.00 13.88 -12.33
CA ASP A 447 -4.69 14.03 -12.93
C ASP A 447 -4.01 12.67 -13.15
N TYR A 448 -3.05 12.66 -14.06
CA TYR A 448 -2.26 11.48 -14.41
C TYR A 448 -0.81 11.87 -14.51
N VAL A 449 0.07 11.07 -13.91
CA VAL A 449 1.51 11.13 -14.14
C VAL A 449 1.89 9.87 -14.90
N SER A 450 2.39 10.03 -16.11
CA SER A 450 2.65 8.92 -17.03
C SER A 450 4.02 8.98 -17.69
N LEU A 451 4.58 7.80 -17.90
CA LEU A 451 5.63 7.54 -18.87
C LEU A 451 4.98 7.48 -20.25
N ASP A 452 5.35 8.43 -21.10
CA ASP A 452 4.91 8.54 -22.48
C ASP A 452 6.06 8.13 -23.40
N ALA A 453 5.80 7.18 -24.31
CA ALA A 453 6.76 6.70 -25.28
C ALA A 453 6.15 6.67 -26.68
N THR A 454 6.83 7.28 -27.65
CA THR A 454 6.46 7.25 -29.07
C THR A 454 7.62 6.75 -29.91
N GLY A 455 7.32 6.18 -31.07
CA GLY A 455 8.34 5.80 -32.03
C GLY A 455 7.83 4.88 -33.12
N ILE A 456 8.76 4.35 -33.89
CA ILE A 456 8.52 3.35 -34.93
C ILE A 456 9.15 2.03 -34.49
N ALA A 457 8.40 0.95 -34.59
CA ALA A 457 8.87 -0.41 -34.41
C ALA A 457 8.71 -1.20 -35.71
N HIS A 458 9.47 -2.28 -35.84
CA HIS A 458 9.37 -3.20 -36.97
C HIS A 458 8.90 -4.58 -36.49
N THR A 459 7.94 -5.17 -37.22
CA THR A 459 7.55 -6.56 -36.98
C THR A 459 8.64 -7.52 -37.45
N VAL A 460 8.53 -8.80 -37.07
CA VAL A 460 9.39 -9.88 -37.58
C VAL A 460 9.32 -9.98 -39.11
N LYS A 461 8.21 -9.53 -39.72
CA LYS A 461 8.01 -9.46 -41.18
C LYS A 461 8.54 -8.15 -41.80
N ARG A 462 9.28 -7.33 -41.03
CA ARG A 462 9.77 -5.99 -41.38
C ARG A 462 8.67 -4.97 -41.66
N GLU A 463 7.44 -5.22 -41.23
CA GLU A 463 6.35 -4.24 -41.37
C GLU A 463 6.54 -3.11 -40.36
N ARG A 464 6.28 -1.89 -40.79
CA ARG A 464 6.48 -0.68 -39.99
C ARG A 464 5.24 -0.39 -39.13
N ILE A 465 5.44 -0.28 -37.82
CA ILE A 465 4.38 0.02 -36.84
C ILE A 465 4.76 1.27 -36.05
N GLY A 466 3.95 2.32 -36.17
CA GLY A 466 4.03 3.46 -35.25
C GLY A 466 3.40 3.10 -33.91
N TYR A 467 4.03 3.53 -32.80
CA TYR A 467 3.48 3.32 -31.46
C TYR A 467 3.40 4.64 -30.67
N ASN A 468 2.38 4.74 -29.83
CA ASN A 468 2.21 5.81 -28.84
C ASN A 468 1.66 5.20 -27.55
N ILE A 469 2.50 5.19 -26.51
CA ILE A 469 2.22 4.60 -25.20
C ILE A 469 2.15 5.72 -24.16
N SER A 470 1.22 5.58 -23.24
CA SER A 470 1.05 6.42 -22.07
C SER A 470 0.70 5.53 -20.90
N HIS A 471 1.66 5.29 -20.01
CA HIS A 471 1.54 4.38 -18.88
C HIS A 471 1.78 5.12 -17.57
N SER A 472 0.84 5.06 -16.62
CA SER A 472 0.96 5.77 -15.35
C SER A 472 2.10 5.22 -14.51
N VAL A 473 2.89 6.13 -13.94
CA VAL A 473 4.04 5.84 -13.09
C VAL A 473 3.95 6.69 -11.83
N ALA A 474 4.39 6.13 -10.70
CA ALA A 474 4.30 6.80 -9.41
C ALA A 474 5.66 7.36 -9.00
N PHE A 475 5.68 8.63 -8.58
CA PHE A 475 6.85 9.27 -7.99
C PHE A 475 6.47 9.86 -6.65
N ALA A 476 7.21 9.52 -5.58
CA ALA A 476 6.99 10.10 -4.25
C ALA A 476 7.12 11.63 -4.26
N GLN A 477 7.95 12.18 -5.15
CA GLN A 477 8.14 13.62 -5.34
C GLN A 477 6.93 14.34 -5.94
N ILE A 478 5.99 13.61 -6.54
CA ILE A 478 4.76 14.18 -7.13
C ILE A 478 3.56 13.64 -6.35
N PRO A 479 3.26 14.22 -5.18
CA PRO A 479 2.14 13.79 -4.36
C PRO A 479 0.81 13.95 -5.11
N GLY A 480 -0.19 13.19 -4.64
CA GLY A 480 -1.57 13.34 -5.09
C GLY A 480 -2.16 14.67 -4.62
N MET A 481 -3.12 15.17 -5.39
CA MET A 481 -3.71 16.50 -5.25
C MET A 481 -5.09 16.46 -4.56
N GLU A 482 -5.44 15.31 -3.98
CA GLU A 482 -6.78 15.02 -3.47
C GLU A 482 -7.13 15.90 -2.29
N LYS A 483 -6.20 16.04 -1.33
CA LYS A 483 -6.43 16.79 -0.10
C LYS A 483 -6.51 18.31 -0.34
N ALA A 484 -5.73 18.82 -1.28
CA ALA A 484 -5.61 20.26 -1.53
C ALA A 484 -6.66 20.77 -2.54
N HIS A 485 -7.01 19.98 -3.55
CA HIS A 485 -7.83 20.44 -4.68
C HIS A 485 -8.97 19.49 -5.07
N GLY A 486 -9.15 18.36 -4.36
CA GLY A 486 -10.17 17.37 -4.70
C GLY A 486 -9.93 16.66 -6.05
N ILE A 487 -8.70 16.73 -6.58
CA ILE A 487 -8.30 16.11 -7.84
C ILE A 487 -7.73 14.73 -7.52
N GLU A 488 -8.33 13.68 -8.11
CA GLU A 488 -7.96 12.28 -7.90
C GLU A 488 -6.86 11.85 -8.89
N ARG A 489 -5.73 11.33 -8.37
CA ARG A 489 -4.68 10.72 -9.18
C ARG A 489 -5.18 9.43 -9.80
N GLY A 490 -5.40 9.45 -11.10
CA GLY A 490 -5.81 8.29 -11.87
C GLY A 490 -4.61 7.45 -12.31
N ASN A 491 -4.88 6.16 -12.57
CA ASN A 491 -3.93 5.25 -13.20
C ASN A 491 -4.48 4.81 -14.56
N MET A 492 -3.68 4.92 -15.60
CA MET A 492 -4.02 4.47 -16.95
C MET A 492 -2.81 3.81 -17.63
N SER A 493 -3.10 2.85 -18.49
CA SER A 493 -2.16 2.36 -19.48
C SER A 493 -2.86 2.37 -20.84
N VAL A 494 -2.40 3.20 -21.74
CA VAL A 494 -2.93 3.33 -23.10
C VAL A 494 -1.80 3.06 -24.07
N CYS A 495 -2.04 2.14 -25.01
CA CYS A 495 -1.14 1.91 -26.13
C CYS A 495 -1.93 2.06 -27.43
N SER A 496 -1.42 2.88 -28.33
CA SER A 496 -1.91 3.02 -29.71
C SER A 496 -0.84 2.48 -30.66
N LEU A 497 -1.21 1.56 -31.53
CA LEU A 497 -0.38 1.01 -32.59
C LEU A 497 -0.99 1.35 -33.94
N TYR A 498 -0.14 1.73 -34.88
CA TYR A 498 -0.50 2.21 -36.21
C TYR A 498 0.25 1.41 -37.25
N HIS A 499 -0.47 0.61 -38.02
CA HIS A 499 0.11 -0.28 -39.02
C HIS A 499 -0.30 0.16 -40.44
N GLN A 500 0.68 0.41 -41.32
CA GLN A 500 0.41 0.85 -42.69
C GLN A 500 -0.20 -0.31 -43.51
N LYS A 501 -1.48 -0.20 -43.91
CA LYS A 501 -2.15 -1.23 -44.73
C LYS A 501 -2.00 -1.00 -46.23
N SER A 502 -2.07 0.26 -46.65
CA SER A 502 -1.87 0.69 -48.04
C SER A 502 -1.22 2.08 -48.03
N PRO A 503 -0.75 2.64 -49.16
CA PRO A 503 -0.13 3.97 -49.18
C PRO A 503 -0.99 5.11 -48.62
N THR A 504 -2.31 4.92 -48.51
CA THR A 504 -3.27 5.95 -48.07
C THR A 504 -4.13 5.52 -46.89
N THR A 505 -3.87 4.34 -46.31
CA THR A 505 -4.68 3.79 -45.22
C THR A 505 -3.81 3.16 -44.14
N VAL A 506 -4.06 3.57 -42.90
CA VAL A 506 -3.42 3.05 -41.69
C VAL A 506 -4.44 2.31 -40.84
N GLU A 507 -4.13 1.09 -40.44
CA GLU A 507 -4.87 0.39 -39.39
C GLU A 507 -4.46 0.93 -38.02
N CYS A 508 -5.45 1.28 -37.21
CA CYS A 508 -5.23 1.69 -35.82
C CYS A 508 -5.74 0.61 -34.86
N TYR A 509 -4.91 0.30 -33.89
CA TYR A 509 -5.21 -0.53 -32.74
C TYR A 509 -4.94 0.29 -31.49
N VAL A 510 -5.95 0.51 -30.64
CA VAL A 510 -5.73 1.13 -29.33
C VAL A 510 -6.19 0.19 -28.25
N HIS A 511 -5.30 -0.16 -27.34
CA HIS A 511 -5.64 -0.88 -26.13
C HIS A 511 -5.51 0.06 -24.94
N GLN A 512 -6.64 0.32 -24.29
CA GLN A 512 -6.71 1.18 -23.12
C GLN A 512 -7.19 0.39 -21.92
N LEU A 513 -6.39 0.43 -20.86
CA LEU A 513 -6.72 -0.06 -19.53
C LEU A 513 -6.73 1.15 -18.59
N THR A 514 -7.93 1.59 -18.16
CA THR A 514 -8.04 2.71 -17.21
C THR A 514 -8.41 2.18 -15.85
N VAL A 515 -7.46 2.20 -14.92
CA VAL A 515 -7.69 1.89 -13.50
C VAL A 515 -8.17 3.17 -12.84
N VAL A 516 -9.48 3.30 -12.72
CA VAL A 516 -10.03 4.24 -11.75
C VAL A 516 -9.63 3.72 -10.38
N VAL A 517 -8.76 4.44 -9.67
CA VAL A 517 -8.37 4.09 -8.29
C VAL A 517 -9.52 4.42 -7.36
N LYS A 518 -10.62 3.65 -7.46
CA LYS A 518 -11.35 3.36 -6.24
C LYS A 518 -10.40 2.51 -5.39
N LYS A 519 -10.16 2.96 -4.15
CA LYS A 519 -9.43 2.27 -3.07
C LYS A 519 -9.19 0.80 -3.39
N GLY A 520 -7.91 0.38 -3.45
CA GLY A 520 -7.45 -0.88 -4.02
C GLY A 520 -8.42 -2.05 -3.84
N ASN A 521 -9.15 -2.39 -4.90
CA ASN A 521 -10.02 -3.55 -4.89
C ASN A 521 -9.28 -4.71 -5.53
N PHE A 522 -8.77 -5.60 -4.68
CA PHE A 522 -8.39 -6.94 -5.12
C PHE A 522 -9.58 -7.64 -5.76
N CYS A 523 -9.30 -8.58 -6.67
CA CYS A 523 -10.38 -9.30 -7.31
C CYS A 523 -11.22 -10.03 -6.25
N CYS A 524 -12.55 -10.09 -6.34
CA CYS A 524 -13.31 -10.67 -5.22
C CYS A 524 -12.98 -12.15 -5.04
N MET A 525 -12.44 -12.83 -6.05
CA MET A 525 -11.92 -14.17 -5.83
C MET A 525 -10.63 -14.18 -5.03
N CYS A 526 -9.75 -13.22 -5.25
CA CYS A 526 -8.54 -13.00 -4.48
C CYS A 526 -8.91 -12.64 -3.03
N LEU A 527 -9.94 -11.81 -2.85
CA LEU A 527 -10.50 -11.47 -1.53
C LEU A 527 -11.21 -12.65 -0.88
N THR A 528 -12.02 -13.42 -1.61
CA THR A 528 -12.72 -14.61 -1.11
C THR A 528 -11.73 -15.73 -0.83
N ASP A 529 -10.73 -15.92 -1.69
CA ASP A 529 -9.65 -16.88 -1.50
C ASP A 529 -8.84 -16.46 -0.27
N ALA A 530 -8.41 -15.20 -0.15
CA ALA A 530 -7.77 -14.69 1.07
C ALA A 530 -8.66 -14.86 2.32
N ALA A 531 -9.97 -14.60 2.23
CA ALA A 531 -10.92 -14.79 3.32
C ALA A 531 -11.11 -16.27 3.70
N ASN A 532 -10.96 -17.19 2.75
CA ASN A 532 -11.09 -18.62 2.97
C ASN A 532 -9.75 -19.31 3.26
N THR A 533 -8.63 -18.62 3.09
CA THR A 533 -7.31 -19.19 3.33
C THR A 533 -7.07 -19.22 4.83
N ASP A 534 -6.58 -20.34 5.34
CA ASP A 534 -6.21 -20.46 6.74
C ASP A 534 -5.09 -19.46 7.11
N SER A 535 -5.40 -18.51 7.99
CA SER A 535 -4.43 -17.53 8.49
C SER A 535 -3.26 -18.19 9.20
N LEU A 536 -3.52 -19.28 9.93
CA LEU A 536 -2.49 -19.97 10.68
C LEU A 536 -1.47 -20.64 9.75
N GLY A 537 -1.94 -21.32 8.70
CA GLY A 537 -1.12 -21.88 7.64
C GLY A 537 -0.32 -20.82 6.90
N VAL A 538 -0.95 -19.74 6.45
CA VAL A 538 -0.24 -18.65 5.73
C VAL A 538 0.88 -18.05 6.58
N ALA A 539 0.62 -17.80 7.87
CA ALA A 539 1.63 -17.24 8.75
C ALA A 539 2.81 -18.20 8.97
N ARG A 540 2.55 -19.51 9.08
CA ARG A 540 3.62 -20.52 9.15
C ARG A 540 4.43 -20.58 7.86
N ASP A 541 3.79 -20.59 6.71
CA ASP A 541 4.45 -20.62 5.41
C ASP A 541 5.32 -19.37 5.19
N GLU A 542 4.86 -18.20 5.63
CA GLU A 542 5.60 -16.94 5.58
C GLU A 542 6.86 -17.00 6.44
N LEU A 543 6.76 -17.54 7.65
CA LEU A 543 7.88 -17.72 8.57
C LEU A 543 8.90 -18.75 8.03
N ALA A 544 8.44 -19.91 7.57
CA ALA A 544 9.29 -20.94 6.97
C ALA A 544 10.02 -20.43 5.72
N SER A 545 9.33 -19.66 4.87
CA SER A 545 9.93 -19.05 3.68
C SER A 545 10.99 -18.02 4.05
N SER A 546 10.76 -17.22 5.10
CA SER A 546 11.73 -16.24 5.59
C SER A 546 12.99 -16.91 6.14
N GLU A 547 12.86 -18.05 6.86
CA GLU A 547 14.00 -18.83 7.36
C GLU A 547 14.81 -19.45 6.22
N ALA A 548 14.15 -20.07 5.24
CA ALA A 548 14.81 -20.65 4.06
C ALA A 548 15.56 -19.59 3.22
N TYR A 549 14.98 -18.39 3.06
CA TYR A 549 15.66 -17.26 2.42
C TYR A 549 16.88 -16.79 3.22
N HIS A 550 16.80 -16.79 4.55
CA HIS A 550 17.90 -16.40 5.43
C HIS A 550 19.05 -17.41 5.38
N GLU A 551 18.75 -18.71 5.40
CA GLU A 551 19.75 -19.78 5.24
C GLU A 551 20.47 -19.72 3.88
N ILE A 552 19.73 -19.47 2.78
CA ILE A 552 20.32 -19.29 1.45
C ILE A 552 21.23 -18.07 1.40
N CYS A 553 20.84 -16.96 2.06
CA CYS A 553 21.66 -15.76 2.15
C CYS A 553 22.92 -15.97 3.00
N ILE A 554 22.82 -16.71 4.10
CA ILE A 554 23.98 -17.09 4.95
C ILE A 554 24.92 -18.00 4.15
N ALA A 555 24.41 -19.02 3.48
CA ALA A 555 25.22 -19.91 2.64
C ALA A 555 25.94 -19.15 1.52
N LYS A 556 25.24 -18.22 0.85
CA LYS A 556 25.87 -17.34 -0.16
C LYS A 556 26.91 -16.39 0.43
N ALA A 557 26.69 -15.85 1.63
CA ALA A 557 27.65 -15.02 2.31
C ALA A 557 28.91 -15.81 2.72
N GLU A 558 28.74 -17.06 3.17
CA GLU A 558 29.84 -17.97 3.45
C GLU A 558 30.60 -18.38 2.18
N ASP A 559 29.90 -18.63 1.06
CA ASP A 559 30.52 -18.95 -0.23
C ASP A 559 31.30 -17.76 -0.78
N LEU A 560 30.77 -16.54 -0.65
CA LEU A 560 31.47 -15.30 -0.99
C LEU A 560 32.70 -15.09 -0.10
N ALA A 561 32.60 -15.40 1.20
CA ALA A 561 33.72 -15.35 2.13
C ALA A 561 34.80 -16.39 1.77
N ARG A 562 34.41 -17.63 1.43
CA ARG A 562 35.32 -18.70 0.97
C ARG A 562 35.99 -18.34 -0.36
N ALA A 563 35.24 -17.78 -1.29
CA ALA A 563 35.76 -17.32 -2.59
C ALA A 563 36.77 -16.17 -2.41
N SER A 564 36.50 -15.24 -1.50
CA SER A 564 37.42 -14.16 -1.14
C SER A 564 38.71 -14.70 -0.50
N ILE A 565 38.61 -15.68 0.40
CA ILE A 565 39.78 -16.36 0.98
C ILE A 565 40.59 -17.10 -0.11
N MET A 566 39.94 -17.82 -1.03
CA MET A 566 40.63 -18.48 -2.15
C MET A 566 41.32 -17.49 -3.09
N GLN A 567 40.66 -16.38 -3.44
CA GLN A 567 41.26 -15.34 -4.27
C GLN A 567 42.48 -14.70 -3.59
N SER A 568 42.41 -14.47 -2.27
CA SER A 568 43.55 -13.98 -1.49
C SER A 568 44.72 -14.98 -1.47
N ALA A 569 44.45 -16.28 -1.41
CA ALA A 569 45.46 -17.34 -1.43
C ALA A 569 46.11 -17.50 -2.83
N VAL A 570 45.30 -17.41 -3.90
CA VAL A 570 45.79 -17.43 -5.29
C VAL A 570 46.64 -16.20 -5.59
N SER A 571 46.22 -15.02 -5.12
CA SER A 571 46.96 -13.77 -5.28
C SER A 571 48.31 -13.81 -4.54
N ARG A 572 48.34 -14.32 -3.29
CA ARG A 572 49.59 -14.56 -2.55
C ARG A 572 50.51 -15.57 -3.23
N ARG A 573 49.98 -16.65 -3.81
CA ARG A 573 50.77 -17.65 -4.54
C ARG A 573 51.37 -17.07 -5.85
N SER A 574 50.65 -16.19 -6.52
CA SER A 574 51.16 -15.48 -7.72
C SER A 574 52.28 -14.49 -7.40
N GLN A 575 52.18 -13.78 -6.27
CA GLN A 575 53.23 -12.84 -5.81
C GLN A 575 54.52 -13.57 -5.38
N ILE A 576 54.40 -14.76 -4.80
CA ILE A 576 55.56 -15.58 -4.41
C ILE A 576 56.27 -16.13 -5.65
N ASN A 577 55.55 -16.58 -6.67
CA ASN A 577 56.14 -17.04 -7.93
C ASN A 577 56.77 -15.91 -8.76
N ASN A 578 56.22 -14.70 -8.72
CA ASN A 578 56.83 -13.55 -9.42
C ASN A 578 58.09 -13.04 -8.70
N ARG A 579 58.19 -13.16 -7.37
CA ARG A 579 59.41 -12.79 -6.63
C ARG A 579 60.58 -13.76 -6.86
N SER A 580 60.33 -15.04 -7.11
CA SER A 580 61.40 -16.01 -7.40
C SER A 580 61.94 -15.92 -8.84
N LEU A 581 61.20 -15.30 -9.77
CA LEU A 581 61.65 -15.04 -11.14
C LEU A 581 62.48 -13.76 -11.27
N VAL A 582 62.28 -12.76 -10.41
CA VAL A 582 63.01 -11.47 -10.48
C VAL A 582 64.38 -11.53 -9.79
N SER A 583 64.68 -12.54 -8.96
CA SER A 583 65.96 -12.64 -8.26
C SER A 583 67.05 -13.42 -9.01
N ARG A 584 66.88 -13.76 -10.29
CA ARG A 584 67.86 -14.55 -11.07
C ARG A 584 68.57 -13.80 -12.20
N ASP A 585 68.16 -12.59 -12.57
CA ASP A 585 68.78 -11.80 -13.64
C ASP A 585 69.39 -10.50 -13.12
N SER A 586 70.45 -10.61 -12.34
CA SER A 586 71.37 -9.49 -12.10
C SER A 586 72.71 -10.01 -11.58
N SER A 587 73.46 -10.72 -12.44
CA SER A 587 74.89 -11.01 -12.27
C SER A 587 75.50 -11.48 -13.59
N THR A 588 75.68 -10.57 -14.55
CA THR A 588 76.77 -10.66 -15.55
C THR A 588 76.91 -9.35 -16.34
N MET A 589 78.17 -8.88 -16.33
CA MET A 589 78.79 -7.73 -17.02
C MET A 589 78.70 -6.36 -16.35
#